data_AF-A0A7X2PU81-F1
#
_entry.id   AF-A0A7X2PU81-F1
#
_cell.length_a   1.000
_cell.length_b   1.000
_cell.length_c   1.000
_cell.angle_alpha   90.00
_cell.angle_beta   90.00
_cell.angle_gamma   90.00
#
_symmetry.space_group_name_H-M   'P 1'
#
loop_
_entity.id
_entity.type
_entity.pdbx_description
1 polymer ?
#
loop_
_entity_poly.entity_id
_entity_poly.type
_entity_poly.pdbx_seq_one_letter_code
_entity_poly.pdbx_strand_id
1 'polypeptide(L)'
;MTAERLAQILAVLCLVIAAVMAGKPSFTNASQPVRGIADPGIALQTVRGIDEIDAILSDAPSADREVMRIKQYIDFAFIAAYAAIGVVIAWAMRRRQRWVALGIMAFTLGAAVFDVAENLAILRLLPLPVSETTRAAIQAIRAASLVKWSLASGALILLAVLFLKARRWYPRVLAILNGAAGVLMCWGVYHNEWLPWAAILLSLGLPLSAGTLKLLTHESAS
;
A
#
# COMPACT_ATOMS: atom_id res chain seq x y z
N MET A 1 26.48 -6.63 -1.37
CA MET A 1 25.37 -6.20 -0.49
C MET A 1 24.49 -7.41 -0.18
N THR A 2 24.12 -7.67 1.08
CA THR A 2 23.25 -8.80 1.44
C THR A 2 21.78 -8.48 1.15
N ALA A 3 20.94 -9.50 0.95
CA ALA A 3 19.49 -9.33 0.76
C ALA A 3 18.86 -8.52 1.90
N GLU A 4 19.32 -8.76 3.13
CA GLU A 4 18.89 -8.08 4.35
C GLU A 4 19.15 -6.57 4.29
N ARG A 5 20.39 -6.18 3.99
CA ARG A 5 20.75 -4.75 3.88
C ARG A 5 19.95 -4.06 2.77
N LEU A 6 19.75 -4.75 1.64
CA LEU A 6 18.93 -4.21 0.56
C LEU A 6 17.47 -4.04 0.98
N ALA A 7 16.86 -5.03 1.62
CA ALA A 7 15.49 -4.93 2.13
C ALA A 7 15.34 -3.80 3.15
N GLN A 8 16.32 -3.61 4.04
CA GLN A 8 16.34 -2.52 5.03
C GLN A 8 16.43 -1.15 4.36
N ILE A 9 17.34 -0.97 3.40
CA ILE A 9 17.47 0.28 2.64
C ILE A 9 16.15 0.61 1.92
N LEU A 10 15.55 -0.38 1.26
CA LEU A 10 14.28 -0.20 0.57
C LEU A 10 13.13 0.11 1.54
N ALA A 11 13.09 -0.52 2.71
CA ALA A 11 12.06 -0.25 3.71
C ALA A 11 12.18 1.17 4.28
N VAL A 12 13.42 1.63 4.54
CA VAL A 12 13.67 3.03 4.91
C VAL A 12 13.26 3.97 3.79
N LEU A 13 13.57 3.64 2.52
CA LEU A 13 13.12 4.42 1.38
C LEU A 13 11.59 4.49 1.30
N CYS A 14 10.88 3.39 1.52
CA CYS A 14 9.41 3.38 1.59
C CYS A 14 8.89 4.32 2.67
N LEU A 15 9.48 4.27 3.88
CA LEU A 15 9.08 5.18 4.96
C LEU A 15 9.35 6.65 4.64
N VAL A 16 10.50 6.96 4.04
CA VAL A 16 10.84 8.32 3.62
C VAL A 16 9.83 8.82 2.58
N ILE A 17 9.51 8.01 1.58
CA ILE A 17 8.53 8.38 0.55
C ILE A 17 7.14 8.54 1.17
N ALA A 18 6.72 7.63 2.07
CA ALA A 18 5.45 7.75 2.78
C ALA A 18 5.37 9.02 3.64
N ALA A 19 6.46 9.38 4.32
CA ALA A 19 6.54 10.63 5.09
C ALA A 19 6.48 11.87 4.18
N VAL A 20 7.12 11.84 3.01
CA VAL A 20 7.01 12.90 1.99
C VAL A 20 5.56 13.00 1.49
N MET A 21 4.90 11.88 1.20
CA MET A 21 3.50 11.86 0.79
C MET A 21 2.55 12.35 1.88
N ALA A 22 2.84 12.10 3.16
CA ALA A 22 2.06 12.64 4.28
C ALA A 22 2.31 14.14 4.53
N GLY A 23 3.43 14.67 4.02
CA GLY A 23 3.84 16.06 4.15
C GLY A 23 3.19 17.00 3.14
N LYS A 24 3.95 18.03 2.74
CA LYS A 24 3.53 19.03 1.75
C LYS A 24 3.81 18.55 0.31
N PRO A 25 2.98 18.92 -0.69
CA PRO A 25 1.78 19.73 -0.55
C PRO A 25 0.62 18.95 0.10
N SER A 26 -0.19 19.66 0.90
CA SER A 26 -1.32 19.08 1.63
C SER A 26 -2.63 19.50 0.98
N PHE A 27 -3.63 18.62 1.04
CA PHE A 27 -4.99 18.95 0.64
C PHE A 27 -5.51 20.15 1.44
N THR A 28 -6.32 20.98 0.80
CA THR A 28 -6.95 22.14 1.42
C THR A 28 -8.10 21.72 2.32
N ASN A 29 -8.59 22.63 3.16
CA ASN A 29 -9.77 22.40 3.99
C ASN A 29 -11.07 22.23 3.17
N ALA A 30 -11.03 22.45 1.85
CA ALA A 30 -12.15 22.16 0.97
C ALA A 30 -12.35 20.65 0.75
N SER A 31 -11.26 19.86 0.84
CA SER A 31 -11.33 18.40 0.81
C SER A 31 -12.04 17.88 2.06
N GLN A 32 -13.26 17.34 1.90
CA GLN A 32 -14.04 16.83 3.03
C GLN A 32 -13.77 15.34 3.28
N PRO A 33 -13.73 14.89 4.55
CA PRO A 33 -13.73 13.46 4.85
C PRO A 33 -14.99 12.81 4.31
N VAL A 34 -14.83 11.85 3.41
CA VAL A 34 -15.94 11.10 2.82
C VAL A 34 -16.07 9.76 3.53
N ARG A 35 -17.28 9.44 4.03
CA ARG A 35 -17.57 8.16 4.71
C ARG A 35 -16.62 7.83 5.87
N GLY A 36 -16.16 8.84 6.60
CA GLY A 36 -15.23 8.68 7.73
C GLY A 36 -13.79 8.38 7.33
N ILE A 37 -13.44 8.52 6.05
CA ILE A 37 -12.06 8.38 5.55
C ILE A 37 -11.38 9.75 5.63
N ALA A 38 -10.42 9.90 6.53
CA ALA A 38 -9.73 11.16 6.77
C ALA A 38 -8.64 11.47 5.72
N ASP A 39 -8.07 10.44 5.09
CA ASP A 39 -7.03 10.62 4.06
C ASP A 39 -7.66 10.78 2.67
N PRO A 40 -7.49 11.93 1.98
CA PRO A 40 -8.10 12.16 0.67
C PRO A 40 -7.61 11.22 -0.44
N GLY A 41 -6.37 10.69 -0.33
CA GLY A 41 -5.83 9.70 -1.25
C GLY A 41 -6.59 8.39 -1.16
N ILE A 42 -6.73 7.85 0.05
CA ILE A 42 -7.50 6.62 0.34
C ILE A 42 -9.00 6.83 0.08
N ALA A 43 -9.53 8.03 0.33
CA ALA A 43 -10.92 8.35 -0.01
C ALA A 43 -11.14 8.26 -1.53
N LEU A 44 -10.25 8.86 -2.33
CA LEU A 44 -10.33 8.81 -3.79
C LEU A 44 -10.16 7.38 -4.32
N GLN A 45 -9.28 6.59 -3.72
CA GLN A 45 -9.08 5.17 -4.03
C GLN A 45 -10.33 4.32 -3.91
N THR A 46 -11.23 4.69 -3.01
CA THR A 46 -12.45 3.92 -2.71
C THR A 46 -13.72 4.62 -3.16
N VAL A 47 -13.58 5.64 -4.01
CA VAL A 47 -14.65 6.55 -4.44
C VAL A 47 -15.82 5.81 -5.09
N ARG A 48 -17.05 6.18 -4.72
CA ARG A 48 -18.29 5.50 -5.16
C ARG A 48 -19.11 6.30 -6.16
N GLY A 49 -18.93 7.61 -6.23
CA GLY A 49 -19.75 8.50 -7.05
C GLY A 49 -19.09 9.84 -7.33
N ILE A 50 -19.75 10.63 -8.19
CA ILE A 50 -19.28 11.95 -8.63
C ILE A 50 -19.28 12.94 -7.47
N ASP A 51 -20.30 12.90 -6.61
CA ASP A 51 -20.39 13.78 -5.43
C ASP A 51 -19.18 13.60 -4.48
N GLU A 52 -18.66 12.38 -4.35
CA GLU A 52 -17.44 12.11 -3.58
C GLU A 52 -16.20 12.67 -4.27
N ILE A 53 -16.12 12.64 -5.61
CA ILE A 53 -15.03 13.27 -6.36
C ILE A 53 -15.03 14.78 -6.12
N ASP A 54 -16.18 15.43 -6.21
CA ASP A 54 -16.31 16.87 -5.95
C ASP A 54 -15.96 17.21 -4.50
N ALA A 55 -16.44 16.42 -3.53
CA ALA A 55 -16.10 16.62 -2.12
C ALA A 55 -14.60 16.45 -1.80
N ILE A 56 -13.89 15.57 -2.52
CA ILE A 56 -12.47 15.27 -2.29
C ILE A 56 -11.55 16.21 -3.07
N LEU A 57 -11.88 16.53 -4.32
CA LEU A 57 -10.99 17.20 -5.27
C LEU A 57 -11.50 18.57 -5.73
N SER A 58 -12.77 18.91 -5.48
CA SER A 58 -13.48 20.02 -6.12
C SER A 58 -13.51 19.93 -7.65
N ASP A 59 -14.17 20.90 -8.28
CA ASP A 59 -14.19 21.01 -9.74
C ASP A 59 -12.82 21.35 -10.32
N ALA A 60 -12.57 20.94 -11.57
CA ALA A 60 -11.31 21.22 -12.25
C ALA A 60 -11.32 22.62 -12.89
N PRO A 61 -10.21 23.39 -12.83
CA PRO A 61 -8.98 23.12 -12.09
C PRO A 61 -9.11 23.47 -10.59
N SER A 62 -8.42 22.72 -9.72
CA SER A 62 -8.33 23.02 -8.28
C SER A 62 -6.93 22.75 -7.71
N ALA A 63 -6.63 23.38 -6.57
CA ALA A 63 -5.41 23.11 -5.83
C ALA A 63 -5.32 21.64 -5.37
N ASP A 64 -6.44 21.05 -4.93
CA ASP A 64 -6.48 19.67 -4.43
C ASP A 64 -6.20 18.64 -5.53
N ARG A 65 -6.59 18.92 -6.78
CA ARG A 65 -6.20 18.13 -7.95
C ARG A 65 -4.70 18.21 -8.24
N GLU A 66 -4.06 19.38 -8.04
CA GLU A 66 -2.61 19.52 -8.14
C GLU A 66 -1.89 18.72 -7.05
N VAL A 67 -2.36 18.82 -5.81
CA VAL A 67 -1.83 18.05 -4.68
C VAL A 67 -1.93 16.56 -4.96
N MET A 68 -3.09 16.09 -5.39
CA MET A 68 -3.30 14.70 -5.77
C MET A 68 -2.32 14.31 -6.88
N ARG A 69 -2.17 15.12 -7.93
CA ARG A 69 -1.23 14.84 -9.04
C ARG A 69 0.20 14.62 -8.56
N ILE A 70 0.70 15.53 -7.72
CA ILE A 70 2.05 15.45 -7.16
C ILE A 70 2.21 14.18 -6.33
N LYS A 71 1.23 13.88 -5.45
CA LYS A 71 1.25 12.66 -4.64
C LYS A 71 1.25 11.39 -5.50
N GLN A 72 0.47 11.35 -6.59
CA GLN A 72 0.47 10.22 -7.53
C GLN A 72 1.82 10.01 -8.22
N TYR A 73 2.53 11.09 -8.57
CA TYR A 73 3.89 10.96 -9.14
C TYR A 73 4.90 10.43 -8.12
N ILE A 74 4.81 10.87 -6.86
CA ILE A 74 5.66 10.37 -5.78
C ILE A 74 5.34 8.90 -5.50
N ASP A 75 4.07 8.52 -5.57
CA ASP A 75 3.62 7.16 -5.28
C ASP A 75 4.16 6.14 -6.29
N PHE A 76 4.46 6.51 -7.54
CA PHE A 76 5.20 5.60 -8.44
C PHE A 76 6.57 5.18 -7.90
N ALA A 77 7.28 6.08 -7.20
CA ALA A 77 8.54 5.72 -6.54
C ALA A 77 8.29 4.81 -5.32
N PHE A 78 7.20 5.04 -4.59
CA PHE A 78 6.78 4.16 -3.49
C PHE A 78 6.48 2.74 -4.00
N ILE A 79 5.72 2.64 -5.10
CA ILE A 79 5.39 1.39 -5.78
C ILE A 79 6.64 0.60 -6.16
N ALA A 80 7.58 1.25 -6.84
CA ALA A 80 8.84 0.61 -7.22
C ALA A 80 9.62 0.11 -5.98
N ALA A 81 9.67 0.91 -4.92
CA ALA A 81 10.38 0.57 -3.69
C ALA A 81 9.76 -0.65 -2.98
N TYR A 82 8.44 -0.66 -2.75
CA TYR A 82 7.81 -1.79 -2.05
C TYR A 82 7.75 -3.05 -2.92
N ALA A 83 7.61 -2.92 -4.24
CA ALA A 83 7.67 -4.04 -5.17
C ALA A 83 9.04 -4.73 -5.10
N ALA A 84 10.11 -3.93 -5.09
CA ALA A 84 11.48 -4.42 -4.92
C ALA A 84 11.68 -5.15 -3.59
N ILE A 85 11.04 -4.70 -2.50
CA ILE A 85 11.09 -5.39 -1.19
C ILE A 85 10.47 -6.79 -1.30
N GLY A 86 9.31 -6.92 -1.92
CA GLY A 86 8.67 -8.22 -2.15
C GLY A 86 9.59 -9.19 -2.90
N VAL A 87 10.25 -8.71 -3.96
CA VAL A 87 11.24 -9.50 -4.73
C VAL A 87 12.44 -9.88 -3.87
N VAL A 88 13.01 -8.96 -3.09
CA VAL A 88 14.19 -9.23 -2.25
C VAL A 88 13.86 -10.23 -1.14
N ILE A 89 12.71 -10.10 -0.49
CA ILE A 89 12.23 -11.06 0.52
C ILE A 89 12.06 -12.44 -0.11
N ALA A 90 11.36 -12.52 -1.25
CA ALA A 90 11.16 -13.78 -1.95
C ALA A 90 12.49 -14.43 -2.37
N TRP A 91 13.43 -13.64 -2.88
CA TRP A 91 14.77 -14.07 -3.25
C TRP A 91 15.56 -14.61 -2.05
N ALA A 92 15.51 -13.92 -0.91
CA ALA A 92 16.17 -14.35 0.32
C ALA A 92 15.61 -15.70 0.82
N MET A 93 14.32 -15.96 0.60
CA MET A 93 13.61 -17.13 1.12
C MET A 93 13.49 -18.31 0.13
N ARG A 94 13.87 -18.11 -1.15
CA ARG A 94 13.61 -19.05 -2.26
C ARG A 94 14.05 -20.50 -2.02
N ARG A 95 15.10 -20.72 -1.21
CA ARG A 95 15.66 -22.07 -0.97
C ARG A 95 14.93 -22.85 0.11
N ARG A 96 14.24 -22.18 1.04
CA ARG A 96 13.66 -22.81 2.23
C ARG A 96 12.16 -22.83 2.25
N GLN A 97 11.53 -21.74 1.81
CA GLN A 97 10.07 -21.58 1.84
C GLN A 97 9.59 -21.18 0.44
N ARG A 98 10.01 -21.94 -0.58
CA ARG A 98 9.86 -21.57 -2.00
C ARG A 98 8.44 -21.13 -2.35
N TRP A 99 7.43 -21.86 -1.88
CA TRP A 99 6.04 -21.60 -2.23
C TRP A 99 5.50 -20.34 -1.56
N VAL A 100 5.85 -20.12 -0.28
CA VAL A 100 5.44 -18.90 0.42
C VAL A 100 6.17 -17.68 -0.14
N ALA A 101 7.46 -17.83 -0.47
CA ALA A 101 8.26 -16.79 -1.13
C ALA A 101 7.67 -16.40 -2.50
N LEU A 102 7.29 -17.39 -3.32
CA LEU A 102 6.60 -17.16 -4.60
C LEU A 102 5.24 -16.49 -4.39
N GLY A 103 4.48 -16.91 -3.36
CA GLY A 103 3.20 -16.28 -3.01
C GLY A 103 3.36 -14.81 -2.65
N ILE A 104 4.31 -14.48 -1.76
CA ILE A 104 4.63 -13.08 -1.40
C ILE A 104 5.02 -12.29 -2.63
N MET A 105 5.92 -12.80 -3.46
CA MET A 105 6.32 -12.14 -4.70
C MET A 105 5.14 -11.89 -5.63
N ALA A 106 4.29 -12.91 -5.86
CA ALA A 106 3.12 -12.80 -6.73
C ALA A 106 2.11 -11.77 -6.21
N PHE A 107 1.78 -11.82 -4.92
CA PHE A 107 0.87 -10.87 -4.30
C PHE A 107 1.42 -9.45 -4.31
N THR A 108 2.68 -9.24 -3.95
CA THR A 108 3.29 -7.91 -3.93
C THR A 108 3.43 -7.32 -5.33
N LEU A 109 3.87 -8.10 -6.33
CA LEU A 109 3.97 -7.62 -7.71
C LEU A 109 2.58 -7.39 -8.33
N GLY A 110 1.61 -8.25 -8.04
CA GLY A 110 0.24 -8.03 -8.44
C GLY A 110 -0.32 -6.73 -7.85
N ALA A 111 -0.13 -6.50 -6.54
CA ALA A 111 -0.52 -5.25 -5.90
C ALA A 111 0.10 -4.05 -6.61
N ALA A 112 1.41 -4.09 -6.91
CA ALA A 112 2.12 -3.04 -7.64
C ALA A 112 1.55 -2.74 -9.03
N VAL A 113 1.16 -3.78 -9.79
CA VAL A 113 0.52 -3.59 -11.10
C VAL A 113 -0.81 -2.85 -10.97
N PHE A 114 -1.64 -3.25 -10.00
CA PHE A 114 -2.93 -2.60 -9.77
C PHE A 114 -2.78 -1.19 -9.16
N ASP A 115 -1.72 -0.95 -8.38
CA ASP A 115 -1.34 0.38 -7.89
C ASP A 115 -0.99 1.31 -9.05
N VAL A 116 -0.15 0.86 -9.99
CA VAL A 116 0.16 1.63 -11.20
C VAL A 116 -1.10 1.91 -12.02
N ALA A 117 -1.96 0.91 -12.20
CA ALA A 117 -3.21 1.07 -12.95
C ALA A 117 -4.16 2.09 -12.29
N GLU A 118 -4.28 2.05 -10.96
CA GLU A 118 -5.02 3.03 -10.18
C GLU A 118 -4.44 4.44 -10.35
N ASN A 119 -3.14 4.63 -10.14
CA ASN A 119 -2.50 5.94 -10.19
C ASN A 119 -2.65 6.56 -11.58
N LEU A 120 -2.52 5.76 -12.64
CA LEU A 120 -2.79 6.20 -14.00
C LEU A 120 -4.26 6.58 -14.22
N ALA A 121 -5.21 5.83 -13.65
CA ALA A 121 -6.63 6.17 -13.74
C ALA A 121 -6.95 7.47 -12.99
N ILE A 122 -6.37 7.68 -11.81
CA ILE A 122 -6.49 8.93 -11.06
C ILE A 122 -5.92 10.08 -11.90
N LEU A 123 -4.69 9.97 -12.39
CA LEU A 123 -4.04 11.01 -13.20
C LEU A 123 -4.84 11.40 -14.46
N ARG A 124 -5.54 10.44 -15.09
CA ARG A 124 -6.45 10.71 -16.22
C ARG A 124 -7.74 11.41 -15.81
N LEU A 125 -8.22 11.20 -14.58
CA LEU A 125 -9.41 11.86 -14.04
C LEU A 125 -9.11 13.30 -13.60
N LEU A 126 -7.93 13.57 -13.05
CA LEU A 126 -7.57 14.89 -12.50
C LEU A 126 -7.81 16.10 -13.42
N PRO A 127 -7.54 16.06 -14.74
CA PRO A 127 -7.83 17.20 -15.62
C PRO A 127 -9.30 17.36 -15.99
N LEU A 128 -10.16 16.37 -15.73
CA LEU A 128 -11.58 16.41 -16.12
C LEU A 128 -12.40 17.23 -15.13
N PRO A 129 -13.26 18.16 -15.60
CA PRO A 129 -14.32 18.75 -14.80
C PRO A 129 -15.24 17.66 -14.20
N VAL A 130 -15.87 17.98 -13.08
CA VAL A 130 -16.82 17.06 -12.41
C VAL A 130 -17.96 16.68 -13.34
N SER A 131 -18.44 17.62 -14.16
CA SER A 131 -19.49 17.42 -15.17
C SER A 131 -19.12 16.43 -16.27
N GLU A 132 -17.82 16.25 -16.56
CA GLU A 132 -17.30 15.32 -17.57
C GLU A 132 -16.82 13.99 -16.96
N THR A 133 -16.82 13.89 -15.62
CA THR A 133 -16.35 12.69 -14.92
C THR A 133 -17.36 11.56 -15.09
N THR A 134 -16.94 10.48 -15.77
CA THR A 134 -17.82 9.34 -16.05
C THR A 134 -17.77 8.29 -14.94
N ARG A 135 -18.87 7.52 -14.83
CA ARG A 135 -18.92 6.34 -13.94
C ARG A 135 -17.82 5.32 -14.26
N ALA A 136 -17.43 5.19 -15.53
CA ALA A 136 -16.37 4.28 -15.95
C ALA A 136 -15.01 4.69 -15.38
N ALA A 137 -14.69 6.00 -15.37
CA ALA A 137 -13.44 6.50 -14.79
C ALA A 137 -13.37 6.24 -13.28
N ILE A 138 -14.46 6.49 -12.55
CA ILE A 138 -14.60 6.21 -11.11
C ILE A 138 -14.40 4.70 -10.84
N GLN A 139 -15.06 3.83 -11.62
CA GLN A 139 -14.93 2.39 -11.45
C GLN A 139 -13.52 1.87 -11.77
N ALA A 140 -12.81 2.48 -12.73
CA ALA A 140 -11.44 2.10 -13.06
C ALA A 140 -10.50 2.31 -11.86
N ILE A 141 -10.62 3.46 -11.16
CA ILE A 141 -9.87 3.74 -9.93
C ILE A 141 -10.24 2.74 -8.84
N ARG A 142 -11.55 2.64 -8.54
CA ARG A 142 -12.03 1.81 -7.43
C ARG A 142 -11.70 0.33 -7.61
N ALA A 143 -11.95 -0.22 -8.80
CA ALA A 143 -11.70 -1.64 -9.06
C ALA A 143 -10.21 -1.97 -8.92
N ALA A 144 -9.33 -1.14 -9.49
CA ALA A 144 -7.89 -1.32 -9.36
C ALA A 144 -7.45 -1.25 -7.88
N SER A 145 -7.94 -0.26 -7.14
CA SER A 145 -7.58 -0.09 -5.74
C SER A 145 -8.06 -1.25 -4.85
N LEU A 146 -9.29 -1.74 -5.03
CA LEU A 146 -9.80 -2.88 -4.25
C LEU A 146 -9.01 -4.16 -4.50
N VAL A 147 -8.59 -4.42 -5.75
CA VAL A 147 -7.73 -5.55 -6.08
C VAL A 147 -6.34 -5.36 -5.45
N LYS A 148 -5.75 -4.17 -5.55
CA LYS A 148 -4.48 -3.82 -4.89
C LYS A 148 -4.52 -4.14 -3.39
N TRP A 149 -5.51 -3.61 -2.67
CA TRP A 149 -5.63 -3.81 -1.21
C TRP A 149 -5.82 -5.29 -0.85
N SER A 150 -6.57 -6.04 -1.66
CA SER A 150 -6.74 -7.49 -1.48
C SER A 150 -5.43 -8.26 -1.65
N LEU A 151 -4.64 -7.91 -2.67
CA LEU A 151 -3.34 -8.54 -2.94
C LEU A 151 -2.31 -8.15 -1.87
N ALA A 152 -2.25 -6.88 -1.46
CA ALA A 152 -1.41 -6.42 -0.37
C ALA A 152 -1.72 -7.15 0.95
N SER A 153 -3.02 -7.36 1.25
CA SER A 153 -3.43 -8.18 2.38
C SER A 153 -2.90 -9.61 2.30
N GLY A 154 -3.04 -10.25 1.13
CA GLY A 154 -2.51 -11.61 0.91
C GLY A 154 -1.01 -11.70 1.17
N ALA A 155 -0.22 -10.72 0.72
CA ALA A 155 1.21 -10.66 1.00
C ALA A 155 1.51 -10.55 2.50
N LEU A 156 0.79 -9.69 3.23
CA LEU A 156 0.96 -9.50 4.68
C LEU A 156 0.58 -10.74 5.49
N ILE A 157 -0.52 -11.41 5.12
CA ILE A 157 -0.95 -12.66 5.79
C ILE A 157 0.10 -13.76 5.57
N LEU A 158 0.66 -13.90 4.37
CA LEU A 158 1.74 -14.85 4.12
C LEU A 158 3.00 -14.52 4.92
N LEU A 159 3.38 -13.24 5.01
CA LEU A 159 4.47 -12.79 5.88
C LEU A 159 4.20 -13.14 7.34
N ALA A 160 2.98 -12.91 7.83
CA ALA A 160 2.59 -13.28 9.19
C ALA A 160 2.76 -14.79 9.45
N VAL A 161 2.27 -15.65 8.55
CA VAL A 161 2.42 -17.11 8.68
C VAL A 161 3.89 -17.53 8.76
N LEU A 162 4.79 -16.87 8.02
CA LEU A 162 6.23 -17.14 8.11
C LEU A 162 6.81 -16.76 9.47
N PHE A 163 6.49 -15.56 9.93
CA PHE A 163 7.04 -15.03 11.18
C PHE A 163 6.50 -15.74 12.42
N LEU A 164 5.27 -16.28 12.39
CA LEU A 164 4.71 -17.10 13.48
C LEU A 164 5.53 -18.37 13.75
N LYS A 165 6.19 -18.92 12.72
CA LYS A 165 7.03 -20.13 12.85
C LYS A 165 8.38 -19.87 13.52
N ALA A 166 8.75 -18.61 13.73
CA ALA A 166 10.02 -18.28 14.39
C ALA A 166 10.03 -18.71 15.86
N ARG A 167 11.21 -19.11 16.35
CA ARG A 167 11.40 -19.55 17.73
C ARG A 167 11.38 -18.39 18.72
N ARG A 168 11.93 -17.24 18.33
CA ARG A 168 12.01 -16.04 19.18
C ARG A 168 10.66 -15.34 19.27
N TRP A 169 10.46 -14.55 20.33
CA TRP A 169 9.18 -13.87 20.58
C TRP A 169 8.94 -12.68 19.65
N TYR A 170 9.98 -11.90 19.34
CA TYR A 170 9.80 -10.65 18.58
C TYR A 170 9.39 -10.85 17.11
N PRO A 171 9.81 -11.88 16.35
CA PRO A 171 9.24 -12.11 15.03
C PRO A 171 7.76 -12.52 15.13
N ARG A 172 7.33 -13.21 16.22
CA ARG A 172 5.90 -13.49 16.43
C ARG A 172 5.08 -12.22 16.66
N VAL A 173 5.65 -11.21 17.33
CA VAL A 173 5.03 -9.88 17.43
C VAL A 173 4.87 -9.27 16.04
N LEU A 174 5.88 -9.36 15.18
CA LEU A 174 5.76 -8.90 13.78
C LEU A 174 4.71 -9.67 13.00
N ALA A 175 4.60 -10.97 13.28
CA ALA A 175 3.59 -11.80 12.68
C ALA A 175 2.18 -11.34 13.05
N ILE A 176 1.96 -11.01 14.32
CA ILE A 176 0.69 -10.46 14.80
C ILE A 176 0.42 -9.10 14.15
N LEU A 177 1.42 -8.21 14.07
CA LEU A 177 1.27 -6.90 13.44
C LEU A 177 0.93 -7.01 11.95
N ASN A 178 1.69 -7.80 11.19
CA ASN A 178 1.43 -8.04 9.75
C ASN A 178 0.10 -8.75 9.54
N GLY A 179 -0.23 -9.73 10.39
CA GLY A 179 -1.50 -10.46 10.34
C GLY A 179 -2.68 -9.55 10.60
N ALA A 180 -2.60 -8.71 11.64
CA ALA A 180 -3.61 -7.70 11.94
C ALA A 180 -3.75 -6.69 10.80
N ALA A 181 -2.64 -6.19 10.24
CA ALA A 181 -2.67 -5.31 9.07
C ALA A 181 -3.35 -5.96 7.87
N GLY A 182 -3.01 -7.21 7.55
CA GLY A 182 -3.62 -7.97 6.46
C GLY A 182 -5.12 -8.21 6.67
N VAL A 183 -5.54 -8.62 7.87
CA VAL A 183 -6.96 -8.79 8.20
C VAL A 183 -7.70 -7.45 8.11
N LEU A 184 -7.11 -6.38 8.61
CA LEU A 184 -7.71 -5.05 8.57
C LEU A 184 -7.81 -4.51 7.14
N MET A 185 -6.85 -4.82 6.26
CA MET A 185 -6.94 -4.52 4.83
C MET A 185 -8.07 -5.31 4.16
N CYS A 186 -8.18 -6.61 4.43
CA CYS A 186 -9.29 -7.43 3.92
C CYS A 186 -10.65 -6.89 4.35
N TRP A 187 -10.77 -6.50 5.62
CA TRP A 187 -11.97 -5.85 6.14
C TRP A 187 -12.20 -4.49 5.46
N GLY A 188 -11.12 -3.72 5.27
CA GLY A 188 -11.09 -2.41 4.63
C GLY A 188 -11.56 -2.39 3.18
N VAL A 189 -11.47 -3.51 2.45
CA VAL A 189 -12.04 -3.66 1.11
C VAL A 189 -13.57 -3.43 1.12
N TYR A 190 -14.24 -3.87 2.19
CA TYR A 190 -15.69 -3.69 2.38
C TYR A 190 -16.01 -2.43 3.19
N HIS A 191 -15.18 -2.14 4.20
CA HIS A 191 -15.32 -1.04 5.16
C HIS A 191 -14.15 -0.07 5.03
N ASN A 192 -14.18 0.76 3.98
CA ASN A 192 -13.06 1.58 3.51
C ASN A 192 -12.46 2.53 4.57
N GLU A 193 -13.24 2.90 5.58
CA GLU A 193 -12.80 3.68 6.75
C GLU A 193 -11.67 3.02 7.55
N TRP A 194 -11.46 1.71 7.40
CA TRP A 194 -10.38 0.97 8.08
C TRP A 194 -9.05 0.94 7.32
N LEU A 195 -9.04 1.30 6.03
CA LEU A 195 -7.82 1.26 5.21
C LEU A 195 -6.71 2.20 5.72
N PRO A 196 -6.97 3.43 6.20
CA PRO A 196 -5.93 4.28 6.78
C PRO A 196 -5.23 3.62 7.98
N TRP A 197 -6.00 2.97 8.85
CA TRP A 197 -5.46 2.24 10.00
C TRP A 197 -4.61 1.04 9.56
N ALA A 198 -5.05 0.32 8.52
CA ALA A 198 -4.30 -0.78 7.95
C ALA A 198 -2.96 -0.30 7.34
N ALA A 199 -2.96 0.87 6.67
CA ALA A 199 -1.75 1.49 6.12
C ALA A 199 -0.75 1.90 7.21
N ILE A 200 -1.22 2.38 8.36
CA ILE A 200 -0.36 2.69 9.52
C ILE A 200 0.31 1.40 10.02
N LEU A 201 -0.47 0.32 10.22
CA LEU A 201 0.08 -0.96 10.69
C LEU A 201 1.07 -1.54 9.67
N LEU A 202 0.78 -1.46 8.37
CA LEU A 202 1.72 -1.84 7.31
C LEU A 202 3.02 -1.03 7.40
N SER A 203 2.93 0.30 7.56
CA SER A 203 4.10 1.17 7.66
C SER A 203 4.99 0.82 8.86
N LEU A 204 4.40 0.36 9.98
CA LEU A 204 5.15 -0.14 11.13
C LEU A 204 5.73 -1.54 10.91
N GLY A 205 4.98 -2.43 10.24
CA GLY A 205 5.39 -3.82 9.99
C GLY A 205 6.54 -3.95 8.99
N LEU A 206 6.63 -3.03 8.02
CA LEU A 206 7.56 -3.11 6.88
C LEU A 206 9.05 -2.96 7.28
N PRO A 207 9.45 -1.95 8.07
CA PRO A 207 10.84 -1.81 8.56
C PRO A 207 11.24 -2.94 9.49
N LEU A 208 10.31 -3.38 10.34
CA LEU A 208 10.55 -4.47 11.28
C LEU A 208 10.72 -5.80 10.54
N SER A 209 9.92 -6.05 9.50
CA SER A 209 10.05 -7.24 8.65
C SER A 209 11.39 -7.24 7.90
N ALA A 210 11.84 -6.09 7.40
CA ALA A 210 13.15 -5.94 6.78
C ALA A 210 14.30 -6.14 7.79
N GLY A 211 14.17 -5.60 9.00
CA GLY A 211 15.12 -5.75 10.11
C GLY A 211 15.29 -7.20 10.57
N THR A 212 14.22 -8.00 10.50
CA THR A 212 14.19 -9.38 10.97
C THR A 212 14.42 -10.42 9.89
N LEU A 213 14.62 -10.01 8.63
CA LEU A 213 14.86 -10.93 7.51
C LEU A 213 16.04 -11.88 7.77
N LYS A 214 17.08 -11.39 8.48
CA LYS A 214 18.24 -12.19 8.90
C LYS A 214 17.89 -13.44 9.70
N LEU A 215 16.83 -13.37 10.49
CA LEU A 215 16.45 -14.48 11.37
C LEU A 215 15.74 -15.56 10.58
N LEU A 216 14.91 -15.17 9.62
CA LEU A 216 14.28 -16.09 8.69
C LEU A 216 15.32 -16.77 7.78
N THR A 217 16.39 -16.07 7.41
CA THR A 217 17.47 -16.61 6.56
C THR A 217 18.54 -17.39 7.33
N HIS A 218 18.63 -17.31 8.66
CA HIS A 218 19.67 -18.02 9.43
C HIS A 218 19.14 -19.01 10.49
N GLU A 219 18.02 -18.77 11.17
CA GLU A 219 17.60 -19.61 12.31
C GLU A 219 16.99 -20.96 11.92
N SER A 220 16.51 -21.13 10.69
CA SER A 220 15.96 -22.42 10.24
C SER A 220 17.04 -23.43 9.81
N ALA A 221 18.31 -23.20 10.14
CA ALA A 221 19.44 -24.09 9.86
C ALA A 221 19.90 -24.90 11.09
N SER A 222 19.26 -24.70 12.24
CA SER A 222 19.47 -25.39 13.52
C SER A 222 18.16 -26.00 14.00
#